data_AF-A0A2H0P432-F1
#
_entry.id   AF-A0A2H0P432-F1
#
_cell.length_a   1.000
_cell.length_b   1.000
_cell.length_c   1.000
_cell.angle_alpha   90.00
_cell.angle_beta   90.00
_cell.angle_gamma   90.00
#
_symmetry.space_group_name_H-M   'P 1'
#
loop_
_entity.id
_entity.type
_entity.pdbx_description
1 polymer ?
#
loop_
_entity_poly.entity_id
_entity_poly.type
_entity_poly.pdbx_seq_one_letter_code
_entity_poly.pdbx_strand_id
1 'polypeptide(L)'
;MNIKLQTANVHLIEVKLRNEFNDGEGTTALALLREQGLSSLKEVRTGRLYEISGSLSATQANQAGRDILCDAVTQEFRLVPSSPSRMNGMNFWRVEVWLKPTVSDPVGATVVEAIVEGGLPRPTAARCAMLYLLNGRAVKAHIEKAVAKSLANPLIHDIIVTEAHP
;
A
#
# COMPACT_ATOMS: atom_id res chain seq x y z
N MET A 1 16.80 32.08 18.26
CA MET A 1 16.99 30.63 18.02
C MET A 1 15.89 30.19 17.08
N ASN A 2 16.16 30.18 15.77
CA ASN A 2 15.14 29.87 14.77
C ASN A 2 14.93 28.35 14.72
N ILE A 3 13.85 27.90 15.35
CA ILE A 3 13.36 26.53 15.18
C ILE A 3 12.81 26.47 13.75
N LYS A 4 13.63 26.03 12.80
CA LYS A 4 13.13 25.58 11.51
C LYS A 4 12.20 24.40 11.81
N LEU A 5 10.90 24.63 11.72
CA LEU A 5 9.91 23.57 11.61
C LEU A 5 10.29 22.76 10.37
N GLN A 6 10.97 21.63 10.55
CA GLN A 6 11.18 20.68 9.47
C GLN A 6 9.80 20.19 9.06
N THR A 7 9.36 20.56 7.86
CA THR A 7 8.18 19.96 7.24
C THR A 7 8.44 18.46 7.17
N ALA A 8 7.59 17.67 7.83
CA ALA A 8 7.68 16.22 7.76
C ALA A 8 7.38 15.80 6.32
N ASN A 9 8.35 15.19 5.66
CA ASN A 9 8.12 14.57 4.36
C ASN A 9 7.37 13.26 4.60
N VAL A 10 6.39 12.99 3.75
CA VAL A 10 5.69 11.71 3.72
C VAL A 10 6.07 11.01 2.43
N HIS A 11 6.62 9.81 2.56
CA HIS A 11 6.97 8.95 1.43
C HIS A 11 6.09 7.71 1.45
N LEU A 12 5.50 7.39 0.30
CA LEU A 12 4.75 6.16 0.11
C LEU A 12 5.61 5.16 -0.66
N ILE A 13 5.91 4.02 -0.05
CA ILE A 13 6.69 2.95 -0.64
C ILE A 13 5.76 1.76 -0.86
N GLU A 14 5.51 1.42 -2.12
CA GLU A 14 4.79 0.20 -2.49
C GLU A 14 5.79 -0.94 -2.68
N VAL A 15 5.50 -2.09 -2.08
CA VAL A 15 6.25 -3.34 -2.26
C VAL A 15 5.27 -4.42 -2.70
N LYS A 16 5.57 -5.13 -3.78
CA LYS A 16 4.74 -6.25 -4.27
C LYS A 16 5.61 -7.36 -4.83
N LEU A 17 5.04 -8.56 -4.94
CA LEU A 17 5.68 -9.65 -5.67
C LEU A 17 5.90 -9.24 -7.13
N ARG A 18 7.04 -9.64 -7.71
CA ARG A 18 7.24 -9.47 -9.16
C ARG A 18 6.25 -10.32 -9.94
N ASN A 19 5.96 -9.93 -11.17
CA ASN A 19 4.89 -10.54 -11.99
C ASN A 19 5.13 -12.01 -12.36
N GLU A 20 6.38 -12.47 -12.33
CA GLU A 20 6.75 -13.86 -12.57
C GLU A 20 6.40 -14.81 -11.40
N PHE A 21 6.14 -14.27 -10.20
CA PHE A 21 5.79 -15.06 -9.02
C PHE A 21 4.27 -15.15 -8.85
N ASN A 22 3.81 -16.33 -8.42
CA ASN A 22 2.41 -16.55 -8.13
C ASN A 22 1.99 -15.81 -6.86
N ASP A 23 0.91 -15.04 -6.98
CA ASP A 23 0.32 -14.30 -5.87
C ASP A 23 -0.88 -15.06 -5.29
N GLY A 24 -0.60 -15.88 -4.27
CA GLY A 24 -1.62 -16.67 -3.59
C GLY A 24 -2.65 -15.80 -2.87
N GLU A 25 -2.21 -14.74 -2.18
CA GLU A 25 -3.12 -13.81 -1.49
C GLU A 25 -4.01 -13.07 -2.50
N GLY A 26 -3.46 -12.66 -3.64
CA GLY A 26 -4.21 -12.06 -4.75
C GLY A 26 -5.25 -13.01 -5.32
N THR A 27 -4.90 -14.28 -5.50
CA THR A 27 -5.84 -15.31 -5.96
C THR A 27 -7.00 -15.51 -4.98
N THR A 28 -6.71 -15.59 -3.68
CA THR A 28 -7.75 -15.68 -2.63
C THR A 28 -8.61 -14.42 -2.60
N ALA A 29 -8.01 -13.23 -2.67
CA ALA A 29 -8.74 -11.97 -2.68
C ALA A 29 -9.68 -11.84 -3.89
N LEU A 30 -9.23 -12.27 -5.08
CA LEU A 30 -10.06 -12.31 -6.28
C LEU A 30 -11.30 -13.21 -6.09
N ALA A 31 -11.13 -14.39 -5.49
CA ALA A 31 -12.24 -15.30 -5.23
C ALA A 31 -13.29 -14.66 -4.29
N LEU A 32 -12.83 -14.11 -3.17
CA LEU A 32 -13.69 -13.42 -2.20
C LEU A 32 -14.45 -12.23 -2.81
N LEU A 33 -13.77 -11.41 -3.62
CA LEU A 33 -14.40 -10.26 -4.28
C LEU A 33 -15.44 -10.68 -5.33
N ARG A 34 -15.18 -11.78 -6.05
CA ARG A 34 -16.14 -12.34 -7.01
C ARG A 34 -17.38 -12.88 -6.30
N GLU A 35 -17.23 -13.54 -5.16
CA GLU A 35 -18.35 -13.97 -4.30
C GLU A 35 -19.20 -12.79 -3.81
N GLN A 36 -18.59 -11.61 -3.64
CA GLN A 36 -19.30 -10.37 -3.32
C GLN A 36 -19.93 -9.66 -4.54
N GLY A 37 -19.93 -10.29 -5.71
CA GLY A 37 -20.60 -9.80 -6.93
C GLY A 37 -19.71 -9.07 -7.92
N LEU A 38 -18.38 -9.03 -7.71
CA LEU A 38 -17.43 -8.43 -8.66
C LEU A 38 -16.92 -9.44 -9.69
N SER A 39 -17.84 -10.15 -10.35
CA SER A 39 -17.54 -11.23 -11.31
C SER A 39 -16.69 -10.81 -12.52
N SER A 40 -16.71 -9.52 -12.86
CA SER A 40 -15.95 -8.95 -13.98
C SER A 40 -14.46 -8.69 -13.68
N LEU A 41 -14.03 -8.86 -12.42
CA LEU A 41 -12.62 -8.83 -12.06
C LEU A 41 -11.91 -10.04 -12.69
N LYS A 42 -10.77 -9.79 -13.31
CA LYS A 42 -9.94 -10.78 -14.00
C LYS A 42 -8.78 -11.24 -13.12
N GLU A 43 -8.16 -10.31 -12.41
CA GLU A 43 -6.97 -10.53 -11.60
C GLU A 43 -6.98 -9.58 -10.40
N VAL A 44 -6.40 -10.05 -9.29
CA VAL A 44 -6.04 -9.22 -8.15
C VAL A 44 -4.60 -9.53 -7.79
N ARG A 45 -3.80 -8.47 -7.62
CA ARG A 45 -2.43 -8.56 -7.10
C ARG A 45 -2.35 -7.84 -5.76
N THR A 46 -1.65 -8.42 -4.81
CA THR A 46 -1.45 -7.85 -3.48
C THR A 46 -0.07 -7.24 -3.32
N GLY A 47 0.04 -6.37 -2.32
CA GLY A 47 1.28 -5.80 -1.90
C GLY A 47 1.13 -5.14 -0.53
N ARG A 48 2.22 -4.52 -0.10
CA ARG A 48 2.25 -3.66 1.08
C ARG A 48 2.51 -2.23 0.64
N LEU A 49 1.88 -1.31 1.35
CA LEU A 49 2.09 0.12 1.18
C LEU A 49 2.58 0.69 2.50
N TYR A 50 3.80 1.22 2.50
CA TYR A 50 4.40 1.84 3.67
C TYR A 50 4.33 3.35 3.55
N GLU A 51 3.66 3.99 4.50
CA GLU A 51 3.70 5.45 4.68
C GLU A 51 4.78 5.78 5.69
N ILE A 52 5.88 6.39 5.23
CA ILE A 52 7.01 6.79 6.07
C ILE A 52 6.98 8.30 6.24
N SER A 53 6.75 8.75 7.47
CA SER A 53 6.71 10.18 7.81
C SER A 53 7.96 10.57 8.59
N GLY A 54 8.63 11.66 8.20
CA GLY A 54 9.75 12.20 8.95
C GLY A 54 10.73 13.01 8.12
N SER A 55 11.99 13.01 8.54
CA SER A 55 13.08 13.80 7.93
C SER A 55 13.79 13.08 6.79
N LEU A 56 13.34 11.89 6.38
CA LEU A 56 13.92 11.18 5.24
C LEU A 56 13.76 12.01 3.96
N SER A 57 14.85 12.10 3.20
CA SER A 57 14.81 12.57 1.81
C SER A 57 14.23 11.51 0.88
N ALA A 58 13.82 11.89 -0.33
CA ALA A 58 13.35 10.94 -1.33
C ALA A 58 14.40 9.87 -1.67
N THR A 59 15.68 10.24 -1.72
CA THR A 59 16.79 9.29 -1.95
C THR A 59 16.88 8.26 -0.81
N GLN A 60 16.73 8.70 0.44
CA GLN A 60 16.74 7.79 1.60
C GLN A 60 15.48 6.92 1.66
N ALA A 61 14.31 7.45 1.31
CA ALA A 61 13.10 6.65 1.19
C ALA A 61 13.23 5.58 0.08
N ASN A 62 13.86 5.93 -1.05
CA ASN A 62 14.18 4.97 -2.10
C ASN A 62 15.15 3.89 -1.60
N GLN A 63 16.15 4.28 -0.81
CA GLN A 63 17.09 3.34 -0.19
C GLN A 63 16.39 2.41 0.81
N ALA A 64 15.50 2.93 1.65
CA ALA A 64 14.69 2.13 2.57
C ALA A 64 13.83 1.11 1.80
N GLY A 65 13.19 1.54 0.71
CA GLY A 65 12.44 0.65 -0.16
C GLY A 65 13.29 -0.50 -0.72
N ARG A 66 14.47 -0.18 -1.25
CA ARG A 66 15.35 -1.16 -1.90
C ARG A 66 16.04 -2.11 -0.94
N ASP A 67 16.63 -1.56 0.13
CA ASP A 67 17.63 -2.26 0.94
C ASP A 67 17.02 -2.84 2.22
N ILE A 68 15.82 -2.41 2.62
CA ILE A 68 15.20 -2.75 3.91
C ILE A 68 13.82 -3.39 3.74
N LEU A 69 12.96 -2.80 2.91
CA LEU A 69 11.55 -3.21 2.81
C LEU A 69 11.26 -4.23 1.72
N CYS A 70 12.14 -4.36 0.73
CA CYS A 70 11.93 -5.21 -0.44
C CYS A 70 12.89 -6.40 -0.43
N ASP A 71 12.34 -7.60 -0.56
CA ASP A 71 13.13 -8.77 -0.95
C ASP A 71 13.52 -8.65 -2.43
N ALA A 72 14.80 -8.42 -2.72
CA ALA A 72 15.26 -8.15 -4.08
C ALA A 72 15.09 -9.33 -5.07
N VAL A 73 14.88 -10.56 -4.57
CA VAL A 73 14.75 -11.76 -5.40
C VAL A 73 13.31 -11.91 -5.90
N THR A 74 12.35 -11.78 -4.98
CA THR A 74 10.95 -12.13 -5.22
C THR A 74 10.03 -10.92 -5.37
N GLN A 75 10.46 -9.76 -4.88
CA GLN A 75 9.66 -8.55 -4.84
C GLN A 75 10.27 -7.44 -5.70
N GLU A 76 9.43 -6.46 -5.96
CA GLU A 76 9.79 -5.17 -6.50
C GLU A 76 9.17 -4.08 -5.63
N PHE A 77 9.81 -2.91 -5.60
CA PHE A 77 9.29 -1.75 -4.90
C PHE A 77 9.25 -0.53 -5.81
N ARG A 78 8.39 0.43 -5.47
CA ARG A 78 8.38 1.76 -6.08
C ARG A 78 8.02 2.83 -5.07
N LEU A 79 8.55 4.03 -5.26
CA LEU A 79 8.03 5.22 -4.62
C LEU A 79 6.75 5.66 -5.34
N VAL A 80 5.65 5.73 -4.61
CA VAL A 80 4.37 6.19 -5.14
C VAL A 80 4.42 7.72 -5.24
N PRO A 81 4.25 8.30 -6.44
CA PRO A 81 4.23 9.75 -6.60
C PRO A 81 3.01 10.35 -5.90
N SER A 82 3.17 11.56 -5.35
CA SER A 82 2.08 12.28 -4.68
C SER A 82 0.96 12.72 -5.62
N SER A 83 1.15 12.63 -6.94
CA SER A 83 0.15 13.02 -7.93
C SER A 83 -0.77 11.84 -8.29
N PRO A 84 -2.08 12.08 -8.43
CA PRO A 84 -3.02 11.04 -8.81
C PRO A 84 -2.68 10.47 -10.19
N SER A 85 -2.77 9.14 -10.31
CA SER A 85 -2.66 8.46 -11.60
C SER A 85 -3.80 8.90 -12.53
N ARG A 86 -3.51 9.00 -13.83
CA ARG A 86 -4.53 9.37 -14.82
C ARG A 86 -5.67 8.34 -14.83
N MET A 87 -6.91 8.82 -14.83
CA MET A 87 -8.14 8.01 -14.93
C MET A 87 -8.10 7.10 -16.17
N ASN A 88 -8.49 5.83 -16.03
CA ASN A 88 -8.36 4.84 -17.11
C ASN A 88 -9.63 4.02 -17.39
N GLY A 89 -10.79 4.63 -17.22
CA GLY A 89 -12.04 4.06 -17.70
C GLY A 89 -12.50 2.86 -16.89
N MET A 90 -12.29 2.89 -15.57
CA MET A 90 -12.91 1.98 -14.59
C MET A 90 -12.47 0.51 -14.69
N ASN A 91 -11.31 0.23 -15.29
CA ASN A 91 -10.81 -1.14 -15.47
C ASN A 91 -9.66 -1.53 -14.53
N PHE A 92 -8.98 -0.56 -13.92
CA PHE A 92 -7.91 -0.84 -12.96
C PHE A 92 -8.14 -0.03 -11.70
N TRP A 93 -8.06 -0.72 -10.57
CA TRP A 93 -8.38 -0.15 -9.27
C TRP A 93 -7.26 -0.42 -8.30
N ARG A 94 -6.98 0.58 -7.49
CA ARG A 94 -6.11 0.48 -6.33
C ARG A 94 -6.99 0.59 -5.09
N VAL A 95 -6.89 -0.44 -4.25
CA VAL A 95 -7.56 -0.50 -2.96
C VAL A 95 -6.48 -0.56 -1.88
N GLU A 96 -6.50 0.41 -0.99
CA GLU A 96 -5.64 0.44 0.19
C GLU A 96 -6.48 0.16 1.42
N VAL A 97 -6.02 -0.76 2.26
CA VAL A 97 -6.67 -1.11 3.52
C VAL A 97 -5.69 -0.76 4.65
N TRP A 98 -6.02 0.31 5.36
CA TRP A 98 -5.20 0.89 6.42
C TRP A 98 -5.77 0.56 7.79
N LEU A 99 -4.91 0.32 8.79
CA LEU A 99 -5.34 0.36 10.18
C LEU A 99 -5.76 1.78 10.55
N LYS A 100 -6.89 1.92 11.24
CA LYS A 100 -7.37 3.21 11.77
C LYS A 100 -6.33 3.81 12.71
N PRO A 101 -6.24 5.15 12.82
CA PRO A 101 -5.26 5.80 13.69
C PRO A 101 -5.32 5.41 15.16
N THR A 102 -6.48 4.93 15.64
CA THR A 102 -6.68 4.47 17.02
C THR A 102 -6.21 3.04 17.25
N VAL A 103 -5.80 2.32 16.20
CA VAL A 103 -5.34 0.94 16.26
C VAL A 103 -3.83 0.90 16.13
N SER A 104 -3.19 0.10 16.98
CA SER A 104 -1.74 -0.07 16.94
C SER A 104 -1.30 -0.78 15.66
N ASP A 105 -0.28 -0.22 15.00
CA ASP A 105 0.33 -0.79 13.81
C ASP A 105 1.72 -1.38 14.16
N PRO A 106 1.80 -2.66 14.54
CA PRO A 106 3.07 -3.28 14.91
C PRO A 106 4.03 -3.41 13.71
N VAL A 107 3.51 -3.50 12.49
CA VAL A 107 4.33 -3.56 11.28
C VAL A 107 5.00 -2.21 11.05
N GLY A 108 4.23 -1.13 11.14
CA GLY A 108 4.75 0.24 11.11
C GLY A 108 5.84 0.49 12.16
N ALA A 109 5.61 0.07 13.40
CA ALA A 109 6.63 0.17 14.46
C ALA A 109 7.92 -0.61 14.12
N THR A 110 7.79 -1.83 13.60
CA THR A 110 8.94 -2.64 13.17
C THR A 110 9.70 -1.98 12.02
N VAL A 111 9.00 -1.35 11.08
CA VAL A 111 9.61 -0.64 9.95
C VAL A 111 10.44 0.56 10.42
N VAL A 112 10.00 1.30 11.44
CA VAL A 112 10.79 2.40 12.01
C VAL A 112 12.13 1.89 12.52
N GLU A 113 12.12 0.79 13.29
CA GLU A 113 13.34 0.21 13.83
C GLU A 113 14.25 -0.37 12.73
N ALA A 114 13.68 -1.08 11.76
CA ALA A 114 14.44 -1.61 10.62
C ALA A 114 15.13 -0.51 9.80
N ILE A 115 14.48 0.64 9.61
CA ILE A 115 15.08 1.80 8.91
C ILE A 115 16.29 2.32 9.67
N VAL A 116 16.22 2.39 11.00
CA VAL A 116 17.32 2.85 11.85
C VAL A 116 18.46 1.84 11.87
N GLU A 117 18.15 0.55 12.00
CA GLU A 117 19.14 -0.54 11.94
C GLU A 117 19.84 -0.59 10.58
N GLY A 118 19.13 -0.24 9.49
CA GLY A 118 19.70 -0.05 8.15
C GLY A 118 20.55 1.21 7.97
N GLY A 119 20.79 1.99 9.04
CA GLY A 119 21.67 3.15 9.03
C GLY A 119 21.05 4.43 8.46
N LEU A 120 19.72 4.49 8.28
CA LEU A 120 19.01 5.68 7.82
C LEU A 120 18.48 6.52 8.99
N PRO A 121 18.17 7.82 8.79
CA PRO A 121 17.57 8.64 9.83
C PRO A 121 16.27 8.03 10.35
N ARG A 122 16.04 8.09 11.67
CA ARG A 122 14.81 7.58 12.28
C ARG A 122 13.59 8.33 11.72
N PRO A 123 12.61 7.63 11.11
CA PRO A 123 11.32 8.23 10.78
C PRO A 123 10.58 8.66 12.05
N THR A 124 9.75 9.70 11.94
CA THR A 124 8.83 10.09 13.02
C THR A 124 7.74 9.03 13.23
N ALA A 125 7.26 8.44 12.14
CA ALA A 125 6.30 7.35 12.16
C ALA A 125 6.39 6.55 10.86
N ALA A 126 5.98 5.28 10.92
CA ALA A 126 5.68 4.48 9.75
C ALA A 126 4.33 3.79 9.93
N ARG A 127 3.58 3.65 8.85
CA ARG A 127 2.32 2.89 8.80
C ARG A 127 2.35 1.90 7.65
N CYS A 128 1.66 0.79 7.80
CA CYS A 128 1.54 -0.25 6.79
C CYS A 128 0.06 -0.44 6.39
N ALA A 129 -0.19 -0.44 5.08
CA ALA A 129 -1.45 -0.85 4.49
C ALA A 129 -1.30 -2.19 3.76
N MET A 130 -2.41 -2.92 3.65
CA MET A 130 -2.55 -3.92 2.60
C MET A 130 -2.98 -3.21 1.32
N LEU A 131 -2.34 -3.58 0.21
CA LEU A 131 -2.64 -3.06 -1.11
C LEU A 131 -3.26 -4.17 -1.97
N TYR A 132 -4.36 -3.86 -2.64
CA TYR A 132 -4.93 -4.70 -3.68
C TYR A 132 -5.01 -3.92 -5.00
N LEU A 133 -4.38 -4.45 -6.04
CA LEU A 133 -4.42 -3.95 -7.41
C LEU A 133 -5.38 -4.84 -8.19
N LEU A 134 -6.56 -4.30 -8.53
CA LEU A 134 -7.61 -5.04 -9.20
C LEU A 134 -7.59 -4.72 -10.69
N ASN A 135 -7.63 -5.75 -11.52
CA ASN A 135 -7.80 -5.64 -12.97
C ASN A 135 -9.16 -6.22 -13.35
N GLY A 136 -10.01 -5.37 -13.95
CA GLY A 136 -11.32 -5.71 -14.44
C GLY A 136 -12.32 -4.58 -14.23
N ARG A 137 -13.40 -4.61 -15.00
CA ARG A 137 -14.44 -3.59 -14.95
C ARG A 137 -15.18 -3.68 -13.61
N ALA A 138 -15.25 -2.56 -12.90
CA ALA A 138 -16.01 -2.44 -11.67
C ALA A 138 -16.42 -0.99 -11.43
N VAL A 139 -17.27 -0.77 -10.44
CA VAL A 139 -17.68 0.57 -9.99
C VAL A 139 -17.13 0.77 -8.59
N LYS A 140 -16.51 1.93 -8.32
CA LYS A 140 -15.89 2.27 -7.02
C LYS A 140 -16.74 1.88 -5.81
N ALA A 141 -18.02 2.28 -5.79
CA ALA A 141 -18.93 1.98 -4.69
C ALA A 141 -19.16 0.46 -4.46
N HIS A 142 -19.16 -0.34 -5.52
CA HIS A 142 -19.26 -1.80 -5.40
C HIS A 142 -17.97 -2.41 -4.86
N ILE A 143 -16.81 -1.87 -5.24
CA ILE A 143 -15.50 -2.28 -4.71
C ILE A 143 -15.44 -1.99 -3.22
N GLU A 144 -15.74 -0.75 -2.82
CA GLU A 144 -15.74 -0.35 -1.40
C GLU A 144 -16.62 -1.28 -0.56
N LYS A 145 -17.84 -1.57 -1.03
CA LYS A 145 -18.77 -2.49 -0.36
C LYS A 145 -18.23 -3.92 -0.28
N ALA A 146 -17.65 -4.45 -1.36
CA ALA A 146 -17.11 -5.81 -1.40
C ALA A 146 -15.90 -5.96 -0.48
N VAL A 147 -14.96 -5.00 -0.54
CA VAL A 147 -13.74 -4.98 0.29
C VAL A 147 -14.12 -4.90 1.77
N ALA A 148 -15.03 -3.98 2.15
CA ALA A 148 -15.49 -3.83 3.53
C ALA A 148 -16.14 -5.10 4.11
N LYS A 149 -16.67 -5.98 3.26
CA LYS A 149 -17.30 -7.24 3.67
C LYS A 149 -16.35 -8.43 3.74
N SER A 150 -15.29 -8.43 2.93
CA SER A 150 -14.51 -9.64 2.67
C SER A 150 -13.01 -9.51 2.90
N LEU A 151 -12.43 -8.32 2.72
CA LEU A 151 -10.98 -8.08 2.78
C LEU A 151 -10.55 -7.11 3.88
N ALA A 152 -11.51 -6.46 4.54
CA ALA A 152 -11.27 -5.52 5.61
C ALA A 152 -12.26 -5.72 6.76
N ASN A 153 -11.86 -5.33 7.96
CA ASN A 153 -12.73 -5.24 9.11
C ASN A 153 -13.05 -3.75 9.37
N PRO A 154 -14.27 -3.26 9.09
CA PRO A 154 -14.64 -1.85 9.22
C PRO A 154 -14.49 -1.28 10.64
N LEU A 155 -14.37 -2.11 11.68
CA LEU A 155 -14.12 -1.63 13.04
C LEU A 155 -12.71 -1.05 13.17
N ILE A 156 -11.72 -1.69 12.52
CA ILE A 156 -10.29 -1.39 12.68
C ILE A 156 -9.62 -0.88 11.42
N HIS A 157 -10.26 -1.02 10.25
CA HIS A 157 -9.69 -0.61 8.97
C HIS A 157 -10.43 0.58 8.35
N ASP A 158 -9.66 1.47 7.72
CA ASP A 158 -10.13 2.43 6.73
C ASP A 158 -9.78 1.93 5.32
N ILE A 159 -10.62 2.22 4.34
CA ILE A 159 -10.47 1.74 2.96
C ILE A 159 -10.38 2.95 2.03
N ILE A 160 -9.38 2.98 1.16
CA ILE A 160 -9.22 3.98 0.11
C ILE A 160 -9.30 3.27 -1.23
N VAL A 161 -10.25 3.68 -2.08
CA VAL A 161 -10.39 3.16 -3.45
C VAL A 161 -10.15 4.27 -4.46
N THR A 162 -9.19 4.02 -5.36
CA THR A 162 -8.80 4.94 -6.43
C THR A 162 -8.70 4.19 -7.76
N GLU A 163 -8.92 4.89 -8.87
CA GLU A 163 -8.54 4.35 -10.17
C GLU A 163 -7.01 4.31 -10.26
N ALA A 164 -6.49 3.24 -10.86
CA ALA A 164 -5.06 3.01 -11.02
C ALA A 164 -4.73 2.88 -12.50
N HIS A 165 -3.45 3.02 -12.85
CA HIS A 165 -2.95 2.60 -14.17
C HIS A 165 -2.41 1.16 -14.06
N PRO A 166 -2.53 0.32 -15.11
CA PRO A 166 -1.82 -0.97 -15.16
C PRO A 166 -0.31 -0.81 -14.96
#